data_AF-A0A6B0DVD1-F1
#
_entry.id   AF-A0A6B0DVD1-F1
#
_cell.length_a   1.000
_cell.length_b   1.000
_cell.length_c   1.000
_cell.angle_alpha   90.00
_cell.angle_beta   90.00
_cell.angle_gamma   90.00
#
_symmetry.space_group_name_H-M   'P 1'
#
loop_
_entity.id
_entity.type
_entity.pdbx_description
1 polymer ?
#
loop_
_entity_poly.entity_id
_entity_poly.type
_entity_poly.pdbx_seq_one_letter_code
_entity_poly.pdbx_strand_id
1 'polypeptide(L)' 'VFTGGSTDAAGTFDLGIPSIALCFPIRYTHTTVEMSSIEDIETLINLLEKIVQG' A
#
# COMPACT_ATOMS: atom_id res chain seq x y z
N VAL A 1 12.35 9.63 -11.80
CA VAL A 1 12.29 8.16 -11.86
C VAL A 1 10.83 7.81 -12.08
N PHE A 2 10.45 7.29 -13.25
CA PHE A 2 9.09 6.80 -13.45
C PHE A 2 9.00 5.44 -12.74
N THR A 3 8.52 5.44 -11.50
CA THR A 3 8.01 4.22 -10.87
C THR A 3 6.70 3.90 -11.59
N GLY A 4 6.64 2.78 -12.32
CA GLY A 4 5.41 2.39 -13.02
C GLY A 4 4.22 2.29 -12.07
N GLY A 5 3.06 2.78 -12.50
CA GLY A 5 1.80 2.80 -11.73
C GLY A 5 1.62 4.06 -10.88
N SER A 6 0.51 4.77 -11.08
CA SER A 6 0.04 5.79 -10.13
C SER A 6 -0.93 5.14 -9.15
N THR A 7 -0.99 5.65 -7.93
CA THR A 7 -1.99 5.29 -6.92
C THR A 7 -2.91 6.49 -6.67
N ASP A 8 -4.07 6.26 -6.08
CA ASP A 8 -4.95 7.32 -5.59
C ASP A 8 -4.26 8.24 -4.57
N ALA A 9 -3.29 7.72 -3.81
CA ALA A 9 -2.45 8.53 -2.91
C ALA A 9 -1.69 9.65 -3.64
N ALA A 10 -1.24 9.42 -4.87
CA ALA A 10 -0.58 10.45 -5.67
C ALA A 10 -1.58 11.54 -6.10
N GLY A 11 -2.78 11.14 -6.55
CA GLY A 11 -3.82 12.10 -6.94
C GLY A 11 -4.37 12.91 -5.78
N THR A 12 -4.49 12.30 -4.59
CA THR A 12 -4.90 13.01 -3.36
C THR A 12 -3.81 13.95 -2.85
N PHE A 13 -2.54 13.57 -2.99
CA PHE A 13 -1.40 14.46 -2.70
C PHE A 13 -1.40 15.69 -3.61
N ASP A 14 -1.67 15.54 -4.91
CA ASP A 14 -1.75 16.66 -5.86
C ASP A 14 -2.87 17.66 -5.53
N LEU A 15 -3.90 17.24 -4.79
CA LEU A 15 -4.97 18.10 -4.26
C LEU A 15 -4.60 18.82 -2.95
N GLY A 16 -3.38 18.63 -2.46
CA GLY A 16 -2.88 19.25 -1.22
C GLY A 16 -3.24 18.49 0.06
N ILE A 17 -3.76 17.26 -0.05
CA ILE A 17 -4.05 16.41 1.11
C ILE A 17 -2.80 15.57 1.41
N PRO A 18 -2.19 15.66 2.60
CA PRO A 18 -1.07 14.81 2.97
C PRO A 18 -1.45 13.33 2.87
N SER A 19 -0.86 12.64 1.91
CA SER A 19 -1.25 11.29 1.51
C SER A 19 -0.01 10.43 1.28
N ILE A 20 -0.09 9.17 1.70
CA ILE A 20 1.00 8.19 1.54
C ILE A 20 0.40 6.85 1.15
N ALA A 21 0.96 6.20 0.13
CA ALA A 21 0.57 4.85 -0.25
C ALA A 21 1.27 3.83 0.66
N LEU A 22 0.50 2.88 1.19
CA LEU A 22 0.99 1.73 1.94
C LEU A 22 0.57 0.45 1.21
N CYS A 23 1.46 -0.54 1.12
CA CYS A 23 1.17 -1.84 0.52
C CYS A 23 1.97 -2.96 1.18
N PHE A 24 1.57 -4.20 0.91
CA PHE A 24 2.36 -5.39 1.18
C PHE A 24 2.91 -5.97 -0.13
N PRO A 25 4.02 -6.73 -0.11
CA PRO A 25 4.53 -7.42 -1.28
C PRO A 25 3.54 -8.47 -1.81
N ILE A 26 3.32 -8.46 -3.11
CA ILE A 26 2.42 -9.40 -3.78
C ILE A 26 3.09 -9.98 -5.02
N ARG A 27 2.86 -11.26 -5.28
CA ARG A 27 3.31 -11.96 -6.49
C ARG A 27 2.11 -12.25 -7.39
N TYR A 28 2.37 -12.19 -8.70
CA TYR A 28 1.40 -12.51 -9.76
C TYR A 28 0.14 -11.61 -9.73
N THR A 29 0.32 -10.33 -9.40
CA THR A 29 -0.73 -9.31 -9.48
C THR A 29 -1.38 -9.32 -10.86
N HIS A 30 -2.72 -9.20 -10.90
CA HIS A 30 -3.55 -9.29 -12.12
C HIS A 30 -3.62 -10.67 -12.77
N THR A 31 -3.23 -11.73 -12.07
CA THR A 31 -3.52 -13.11 -12.50
C THR A 31 -4.71 -13.68 -11.72
N THR A 32 -5.18 -14.87 -12.09
CA THR A 32 -6.28 -15.55 -11.39
C THR A 32 -5.90 -16.03 -9.99
N VAL A 33 -4.60 -16.11 -9.67
CA VAL A 33 -4.10 -16.54 -8.37
C VAL A 33 -2.99 -15.60 -7.94
N GLU A 34 -3.32 -14.71 -7.02
CA GLU A 34 -2.35 -13.82 -6.38
C GLU A 34 -1.82 -14.45 -5.10
N MET A 35 -0.56 -14.15 -4.75
CA MET A 35 0.09 -14.71 -3.56
C MET A 35 0.83 -13.64 -2.77
N SER A 36 0.61 -13.66 -1.46
CA SER A 36 1.26 -12.77 -0.50
C SER A 36 1.67 -13.56 0.75
N SER A 37 2.61 -13.02 1.51
CA SER A 37 2.99 -13.57 2.82
C SER A 37 1.95 -13.19 3.87
N ILE A 38 1.59 -14.13 4.75
CA ILE A 38 0.74 -13.85 5.91
C ILE A 38 1.45 -12.87 6.86
N GLU A 39 2.76 -13.05 7.07
CA GLU A 39 3.57 -12.21 7.95
C GLU A 39 3.64 -10.75 7.48
N ASP A 40 3.71 -10.52 6.16
CA ASP A 40 3.72 -9.17 5.59
C ASP A 40 2.37 -8.47 5.80
N ILE A 41 1.27 -9.22 5.70
CA ILE A 41 -0.08 -8.71 5.95
C ILE A 41 -0.24 -8.35 7.43
N GLU A 42 0.15 -9.24 8.34
CA GLU A 42 0.09 -8.99 9.79
C GLU A 42 0.95 -7.79 10.20
N THR A 43 2.15 -7.65 9.62
CA THR A 43 3.03 -6.51 9.86
C THR A 43 2.40 -5.20 9.37
N LEU A 44 1.76 -5.19 8.20
CA LEU A 44 1.05 -4.02 7.70
C LEU A 44 -0.14 -3.63 8.60
N ILE A 45 -0.91 -4.61 9.09
CA ILE A 45 -2.01 -4.36 10.04
C ILE A 45 -1.46 -3.69 11.31
N ASN A 46 -0.41 -4.25 11.90
CA ASN A 46 0.22 -3.67 13.09
C ASN A 46 0.75 -2.24 12.85
N LEU A 47 1.26 -1.95 11.65
CA LEU A 47 1.68 -0.60 11.27
C LEU A 47 0.48 0.35 11.20
N LEU A 48 -0.62 -0.07 10.56
CA LEU A 48 -1.84 0.73 10.46
C LEU A 48 -2.44 1.03 11.83
N GLU A 49 -2.48 0.05 12.73
CA GLU A 49 -2.96 0.25 14.09
C GLU A 49 -2.14 1.32 14.83
N LYS A 50 -0.81 1.28 14.71
CA LYS A 50 0.07 2.30 15.31
C LYS A 50 -0.16 3.69 14.71
N ILE A 51 -0.36 3.78 13.40
CA ILE A 51 -0.63 5.07 12.73
C ILE A 51 -1.96 5.66 13.21
N VAL A 52 -2.99 4.84 13.40
CA VAL A 52 -4.31 5.29 13.84
C VAL A 52 -4.33 5.66 15.33
N GLN A 53 -3.60 4.93 16.17
CA GLN A 53 -3.58 5.14 17.62
C GLN A 53 -2.74 6.33 18.07
N GLY A 54 -1.72 6.73 17.29
CA GLY A 54 -0.88 7.91 17.57
C GLY A 54 0.15 7.68 18.68
#